data_AF-A0A167YLJ0-F1
#
_entry.id   AF-A0A167YLJ0-F1
#
_cell.length_a   1.000
_cell.length_b   1.000
_cell.length_c   1.000
_cell.angle_alpha   90.00
_cell.angle_beta   90.00
_cell.angle_gamma   90.00
#
_symmetry.space_group_name_H-M   'P 1'
#
loop_
_entity.id
_entity.type
_entity.pdbx_description
1 polymer ?
#
loop_
_entity_poly.entity_id
_entity_poly.type
_entity_poly.pdbx_seq_one_letter_code
_entity_poly.pdbx_strand_id
1 'polypeptide(L)' 'MSSAIASKVIPTVVTLGAVSGVVAYVRQQLNRESNTMDRYFASYNTPQSEASRRRVFEGASEDPRTSLLNVLSWK' A
#
# COMPACT_ATOMS: atom_id res chain seq x y z
N MET A 1 41.87 -19.22 -16.69
CA MET A 1 40.40 -19.22 -16.80
C MET A 1 39.67 -18.43 -15.71
N SER A 2 40.25 -18.18 -14.51
CA SER A 2 39.56 -17.50 -13.40
C SER A 2 39.22 -16.00 -13.61
N SER A 3 40.07 -15.26 -14.34
CA SER A 3 39.93 -13.80 -14.49
C SER A 3 38.73 -13.36 -15.35
N ALA A 4 38.41 -14.10 -16.43
CA ALA A 4 37.30 -13.74 -17.32
C ALA A 4 35.92 -13.93 -16.66
N ILE A 5 35.78 -14.97 -15.82
CA ILE A 5 34.54 -15.25 -15.07
C ILE A 5 34.31 -14.15 -14.02
N ALA A 6 35.35 -13.80 -13.25
CA ALA A 6 35.29 -12.71 -12.27
C ALA A 6 34.87 -11.37 -12.92
N SER A 7 35.37 -11.06 -14.12
CA SER A 7 35.07 -9.80 -14.81
C SER A 7 33.59 -9.62 -15.21
N LYS A 8 32.84 -10.71 -15.38
CA LYS A 8 31.43 -10.68 -15.80
C LYS A 8 30.46 -10.96 -14.64
N VAL A 9 30.86 -11.80 -13.70
CA VAL A 9 30.01 -12.20 -12.57
C VAL A 9 29.93 -11.11 -11.50
N ILE A 10 31.05 -10.45 -11.19
CA ILE A 10 31.08 -9.45 -10.11
C ILE A 10 30.13 -8.28 -10.38
N PRO A 11 30.14 -7.61 -11.56
CA PRO A 11 29.22 -6.51 -11.83
C PRO A 11 27.76 -6.95 -11.75
N THR A 12 27.44 -8.15 -12.26
CA THR A 12 26.07 -8.69 -12.27
C THR A 12 25.56 -8.92 -10.84
N VAL A 13 26.38 -9.52 -9.97
CA VAL A 13 26.01 -9.75 -8.57
C VAL A 13 25.83 -8.43 -7.83
N VAL A 14 26.70 -7.44 -8.07
CA VAL A 14 26.57 -6.10 -7.48
C VAL A 14 25.26 -5.44 -7.90
N THR A 15 24.92 -5.47 -9.19
CA THR A 15 23.66 -4.90 -9.69
C THR A 15 22.45 -5.60 -9.08
N LEU A 16 22.43 -6.93 -9.03
CA LEU A 16 21.34 -7.69 -8.43
C LEU A 16 21.18 -7.38 -6.94
N GLY A 17 22.29 -7.26 -6.20
CA GLY A 17 22.29 -6.87 -4.80
C GLY A 17 21.72 -5.46 -4.60
N ALA A 18 22.17 -4.50 -5.41
CA ALA A 18 21.69 -3.12 -5.35
C ALA A 18 20.19 -3.02 -5.66
N VAL A 19 19.72 -3.65 -6.74
CA VAL A 19 18.29 -3.67 -7.11
C VAL A 19 17.45 -4.30 -6.01
N SER A 20 17.89 -5.45 -5.47
CA SER A 20 17.18 -6.14 -4.40
C SER A 20 17.09 -5.28 -3.14
N GLY A 21 18.17 -4.56 -2.79
CA GLY A 21 18.20 -3.63 -1.66
C GLY A 21 17.19 -2.48 -1.83
N VAL A 22 17.14 -1.86 -3.01
CA VAL A 22 16.17 -0.79 -3.30
C VAL A 22 14.74 -1.29 -3.22
N VAL A 23 14.44 -2.45 -3.82
CA VAL A 23 13.11 -3.06 -3.77
C VAL A 23 12.69 -3.36 -2.33
N ALA A 24 13.59 -3.93 -1.52
CA ALA A 24 13.32 -4.22 -0.12
C ALA A 24 13.06 -2.93 0.68
N TYR A 25 13.85 -1.88 0.44
CA TYR A 25 13.68 -0.59 1.10
C TYR A 25 12.34 0.07 0.75
N VAL A 26 11.98 0.13 -0.53
CA VAL A 26 10.70 0.68 -0.98
C VAL A 26 9.53 -0.10 -0.36
N ARG A 27 9.61 -1.44 -0.38
CA ARG A 27 8.60 -2.30 0.25
C ARG A 27 8.47 -2.03 1.75
N GLN A 28 9.59 -1.85 2.45
CA GLN A 28 9.60 -1.54 3.87
C GLN A 28 8.94 -0.19 4.16
N GLN A 29 9.23 0.84 3.36
CA GLN A 29 8.61 2.16 3.50
C GLN A 29 7.11 2.10 3.23
N LEU A 30 6.67 1.43 2.17
CA LEU A 30 5.25 1.24 1.87
C LEU A 30 4.51 0.54 3.01
N ASN A 31 5.08 -0.51 3.59
CA ASN A 31 4.47 -1.20 4.75
C ASN A 31 4.39 -0.30 5.98
N ARG A 32 5.42 0.52 6.24
CA ARG A 32 5.42 1.47 7.36
C ARG A 32 4.35 2.54 7.19
N GLU A 33 4.28 3.15 6.02
CA GLU A 33 3.31 4.19 5.72
C GLU A 33 1.88 3.63 5.71
N SER A 34 1.66 2.44 5.12
CA SER A 34 0.35 1.76 5.16
C SER A 34 -0.12 1.56 6.60
N ASN A 35 0.74 1.00 7.47
CA ASN A 35 0.39 0.80 8.88
C ASN A 35 0.10 2.12 9.62
N THR A 36 0.84 3.18 9.30
CA THR A 36 0.62 4.51 9.86
C THR A 36 -0.73 5.08 9.40
N MET A 37 -1.03 5.01 8.10
CA MET A 37 -2.31 5.42 7.54
C MET A 37 -3.47 4.62 8.14
N ASP A 38 -3.32 3.31 8.29
CA ASP A 38 -4.34 2.44 8.91
C ASP A 38 -4.64 2.85 10.35
N ARG A 39 -3.62 3.24 11.13
CA ARG A 39 -3.82 3.77 12.49
C ARG A 39 -4.58 5.09 12.48
N TYR A 40 -4.22 6.00 11.59
CA TYR A 40 -4.96 7.26 11.44
C TYR A 40 -6.41 7.01 11.04
N PHE A 41 -6.66 6.19 10.02
CA PHE A 41 -8.02 5.85 9.61
C PHE A 41 -8.82 5.14 10.70
N ALA A 42 -8.19 4.24 11.47
CA ALA A 42 -8.82 3.62 12.62
C ALA A 42 -9.21 4.65 13.68
N SER A 43 -8.37 5.67 13.93
CA SER A 43 -8.70 6.74 14.88
C SER A 43 -9.88 7.61 14.44
N TYR A 44 -10.09 7.77 13.14
CA TYR A 44 -11.25 8.47 12.57
C TYR A 44 -12.48 7.59 12.40
N ASN A 45 -12.42 6.30 12.71
CA ASN A 45 -13.56 5.39 12.64
C ASN A 45 -14.39 5.43 13.94
N THR A 46 -14.81 6.64 14.33
CA THR A 46 -15.68 6.87 15.48
C THR A 46 -17.14 6.99 15.02
N PRO A 47 -18.13 6.68 15.88
CA PRO A 47 -19.54 6.84 15.54
C PRO A 47 -19.91 8.25 15.04
N GLN A 48 -19.26 9.28 15.58
CA GLN A 48 -19.48 10.67 15.22
C GLN A 48 -18.93 11.00 13.82
N SER A 49 -17.76 10.45 13.48
CA SER A 49 -17.14 10.60 12.15
C SER A 49 -17.94 9.85 11.09
N GLU A 50 -18.36 8.62 11.38
CA GLU A 50 -19.20 7.82 10.49
C GLU A 50 -20.59 8.45 10.28
N ALA A 51 -21.18 9.04 11.33
CA ALA A 51 -22.40 9.82 11.19
C ALA A 51 -22.20 11.04 10.27
N SER A 52 -21.06 11.74 10.39
CA SER A 52 -20.73 12.86 9.49
C SER A 52 -20.57 12.40 8.03
N ARG A 53 -19.90 11.26 7.80
CA ARG A 53 -19.75 10.65 6.46
C ARG A 53 -21.09 10.23 5.87
N ARG A 54 -22.00 9.70 6.69
CA ARG A 54 -23.36 9.32 6.26
C ARG A 54 -24.17 10.52 5.77
N ARG A 55 -24.02 11.69 6.39
CA ARG A 55 -24.72 12.93 5.98
C ARG A 55 -24.45 13.35 4.55
N VAL A 56 -23.26 13.08 4.01
CA VAL A 56 -22.91 13.41 2.61
C VAL A 56 -23.82 12.69 1.62
N PHE A 57 -24.33 11.53 2.01
CA PHE A 57 -25.20 10.69 1.18
C PHE A 57 -26.66 10.76 1.60
N GLU A 58 -27.03 11.62 2.56
CA GLU A 58 -28.42 11.86 2.92
C GLU A 58 -29.16 12.49 1.73
N GLY A 59 -30.17 11.78 1.20
CA GLY A 59 -30.95 12.21 0.03
C GLY A 59 -30.45 11.69 -1.31
N ALA A 60 -29.33 10.95 -1.34
CA ALA A 60 -28.95 10.19 -2.54
C ALA A 60 -29.96 9.05 -2.79
N SER A 61 -30.26 8.75 -4.06
CA SER A 61 -31.15 7.66 -4.43
C SER A 61 -30.60 6.28 -4.02
N GLU A 62 -29.28 6.15 -3.94
CA GLU A 62 -28.58 4.95 -3.50
C GLU A 62 -27.25 5.35 -2.83
N ASP A 63 -26.91 4.72 -1.71
CA ASP A 63 -25.61 4.92 -1.06
C ASP A 63 -24.54 4.09 -1.79
N PRO A 64 -23.57 4.72 -2.47
CA PRO A 64 -22.55 4.00 -3.22
C PRO A 64 -21.69 3.09 -2.34
N ARG A 65 -21.68 3.32 -1.01
CA ARG A 65 -20.94 2.47 -0.07
C ARG A 65 -21.57 1.09 0.09
N THR A 66 -22.89 0.98 -0.06
CA THR A 66 -23.64 -0.28 0.01
C THR A 66 -23.87 -0.92 -1.34
N SER A 67 -23.47 -0.27 -2.43
CA SER A 67 -23.64 -0.78 -3.78
C SER A 67 -22.87 -2.10 -3.96
N LEU A 68 -23.47 -3.04 -4.68
CA LEU A 68 -22.79 -4.26 -5.12
C LEU A 68 -21.58 -3.96 -6.01
N LEU A 69 -21.50 -2.79 -6.64
CA LEU A 69 -20.34 -2.43 -7.46
C LEU A 69 -19.14 -1.95 -6.63
N ASN A 70 -19.30 -1.76 -5.33
CA ASN A 70 -18.23 -1.34 -4.43
C ASN A 70 -17.40 -2.52 -3.92
N VAL A 71 -16.69 -3.16 -4.85
CA VAL A 71 -15.81 -4.32 -4.60
C VAL A 71 -14.75 -4.04 -3.54
N LEU A 72 -14.32 -2.77 -3.42
CA LEU A 72 -13.31 -2.34 -2.44
C LEU A 72 -13.82 -2.31 -0.99
N SER A 73 -15.14 -2.35 -0.78
CA SER A 73 -15.74 -2.36 0.56
C SER A 73 -16.39 -3.70 0.95
N TRP A 74 -16.22 -4.74 0.12
CA TRP A 74 -16.63 -6.10 0.47
C TRP A 74 -15.70 -6.63 1.56
N LYS A 75 -16.16 -6.56 2.81
CA LYS A 75 -15.51 -7.16 3.98
C LYS A 75 -16.23 -8.43 4.39
#